data_AF-A0A812TNB2-F1
#
_entry.id   AF-A0A812TNB2-F1
#
_cell.length_a   1.000
_cell.length_b   1.000
_cell.length_c   1.000
_cell.angle_alpha   90.00
_cell.angle_beta   90.00
_cell.angle_gamma   90.00
#
_symmetry.space_group_name_H-M   'P 1'
#
loop_
_entity.id
_entity.type
_entity.pdbx_description
1 polymer ?
#
loop_
_entity_poly.entity_id
_entity_poly.type
_entity_poly.pdbx_seq_one_letter_code
_entity_poly.pdbx_strand_id
1 'polypeptide(L)'
;ENSLEVEQKLDALGFLEEPDEAVAASAPDDVQVLDFSTIECYPGGLTENLRMEFKGEDVFEGNIGYGMFDEFDYKTVANCSVAIFGMGAFGVENVRTCLEHAASKVTIICRRKNIAIPRVVDWFINQSLYPPTAAMVLDAMKPMYNFLDADVWTFYAVQASADRSVATIRQKSRFGIGDSWKFLREIFRLLLWVIIPTHSLV
;
A
#
# COMPACT_ATOMS: atom_id res chain seq x y z
N GLU A 1 -38.69 -9.87 24.81
CA GLU A 1 -38.23 -11.28 24.88
C GLU A 1 -37.02 -11.30 25.80
N ASN A 2 -36.99 -12.24 26.74
CA ASN A 2 -36.02 -12.28 27.84
C ASN A 2 -34.61 -12.48 27.28
N SER A 3 -33.61 -11.73 27.78
CA SER A 3 -32.19 -11.89 27.44
C SER A 3 -31.70 -13.35 27.59
N LEU A 4 -32.27 -14.08 28.55
CA LEU A 4 -32.04 -15.52 28.78
C LEU A 4 -32.47 -16.42 27.60
N GLU A 5 -33.49 -16.04 26.83
CA GLU A 5 -33.90 -16.81 25.64
C GLU A 5 -32.97 -16.55 24.44
N VAL A 6 -32.29 -15.42 24.41
CA VAL A 6 -31.33 -15.07 23.36
C VAL A 6 -30.01 -15.80 23.59
N GLU A 7 -29.50 -15.84 24.83
CA GLU A 7 -28.31 -16.61 25.19
C GLU A 7 -28.48 -18.11 24.89
N GLN A 8 -29.62 -18.69 25.27
CA GLN A 8 -29.91 -20.10 25.00
C GLN A 8 -30.01 -20.42 23.50
N LYS A 9 -30.45 -19.47 22.67
CA LYS A 9 -30.48 -19.64 21.21
C LYS A 9 -29.10 -19.48 20.57
N LEU A 10 -28.23 -18.65 21.13
CA LEU A 10 -26.86 -18.46 20.66
C LEU A 10 -25.96 -19.65 20.98
N ASP A 11 -26.11 -20.26 22.16
CA ASP A 11 -25.49 -21.54 22.53
C ASP A 11 -25.93 -22.67 21.60
N ALA A 12 -27.24 -22.77 21.31
CA ALA A 12 -27.77 -23.80 20.43
C ALA A 12 -27.32 -23.68 18.96
N LEU A 13 -26.85 -22.50 18.55
CA LEU A 13 -26.32 -22.23 17.21
C LEU A 13 -24.79 -22.44 17.12
N GLY A 14 -24.11 -22.79 18.22
CA GLY A 14 -22.67 -23.06 18.24
C GLY A 14 -21.81 -21.81 18.06
N PHE A 15 -22.31 -20.62 18.38
CA PHE A 15 -21.53 -19.38 18.35
C PHE A 15 -20.67 -19.16 19.61
N LEU A 16 -20.87 -19.97 20.64
CA LEU A 16 -20.07 -19.99 21.85
C LEU A 16 -19.26 -21.30 21.85
N GLU A 17 -18.10 -21.28 21.20
CA GLU A 17 -17.08 -22.30 21.44
C GLU A 17 -16.54 -22.11 22.86
N GLU A 18 -16.53 -23.18 23.67
CA GLU A 18 -15.83 -23.16 24.96
C GLU A 18 -14.34 -22.88 24.70
N PRO A 19 -13.72 -21.94 25.44
CA PRO A 19 -12.32 -21.62 25.23
C PRO A 19 -11.45 -22.81 25.61
N ASP A 20 -10.75 -23.38 24.63
CA ASP A 20 -9.65 -24.32 24.84
C ASP A 20 -8.65 -23.68 25.83
N GLU A 21 -8.41 -24.37 26.95
CA GLU A 21 -7.42 -24.00 27.96
C GLU A 21 -5.99 -24.05 27.39
N ALA A 22 -5.54 -23.02 26.68
CA ALA A 22 -4.14 -22.59 26.59
C ALA A 22 -3.98 -21.35 25.69
N VAL A 23 -4.02 -20.17 26.31
CA VAL A 23 -3.09 -19.04 26.20
C VAL A 23 -3.84 -17.85 26.82
N ALA A 24 -3.56 -17.56 28.09
CA ALA A 24 -4.02 -16.35 28.76
C ALA A 24 -3.30 -15.14 28.16
N ALA A 25 -3.71 -14.73 26.97
CA ALA A 25 -3.54 -13.35 26.54
C ALA A 25 -4.49 -12.52 27.39
N SER A 26 -3.95 -11.55 28.12
CA SER A 26 -4.70 -10.52 28.84
C SER A 26 -5.86 -10.02 27.98
N ALA A 27 -7.09 -10.37 28.35
CA ALA A 27 -8.26 -9.88 27.67
C ALA A 27 -8.26 -8.35 27.78
N PRO A 28 -8.47 -7.59 26.69
CA PRO A 28 -8.61 -6.14 26.78
C PRO A 28 -9.82 -5.83 27.66
N ASP A 29 -9.60 -5.04 28.73
CA ASP A 29 -10.54 -4.72 29.83
C ASP A 29 -11.85 -4.01 29.41
N ASP A 30 -12.17 -3.89 28.11
CA ASP A 30 -13.30 -3.10 27.59
C ASP A 30 -14.15 -3.89 26.57
N VAL A 31 -14.53 -5.13 26.89
CA VAL A 31 -15.59 -5.81 26.13
C VAL A 31 -16.95 -5.21 26.53
N GLN A 32 -17.48 -4.31 25.69
CA GLN A 32 -18.81 -3.74 25.88
C GLN A 32 -19.85 -4.51 25.07
N VAL A 33 -20.87 -5.02 25.75
CA VAL A 33 -22.06 -5.61 25.11
C VAL A 33 -23.07 -4.49 24.86
N LEU A 34 -23.48 -4.33 23.61
CA LEU A 34 -24.39 -3.26 23.18
C LEU A 34 -25.54 -3.87 22.39
N ASP A 35 -26.77 -3.48 22.75
CA ASP A 35 -27.99 -3.92 22.06
C ASP A 35 -28.30 -2.98 20.89
N PHE A 36 -28.36 -3.53 19.67
CA PHE A 36 -28.70 -2.79 18.46
C PHE A 36 -29.77 -3.52 17.65
N SER A 37 -30.62 -2.78 16.95
CA SER A 37 -31.59 -3.37 16.01
C SER A 37 -30.93 -3.85 14.70
N THR A 38 -29.80 -3.25 14.30
CA THR A 38 -29.00 -3.65 13.13
C THR A 38 -27.58 -3.10 13.31
N ILE A 39 -26.58 -3.86 12.84
CA ILE A 39 -25.16 -3.45 12.81
C ILE A 39 -24.71 -3.48 11.36
N GLU A 40 -24.14 -2.38 10.88
CA GLU A 40 -23.49 -2.30 9.58
C GLU A 40 -21.99 -2.02 9.78
N CYS A 41 -21.13 -2.90 9.26
CA CYS A 41 -19.68 -2.77 9.38
C CYS A 41 -19.04 -2.72 7.99
N TYR A 42 -18.29 -1.65 7.73
CA TYR A 42 -17.57 -1.42 6.47
C TYR A 42 -16.08 -1.22 6.75
N PRO A 43 -15.36 -2.25 7.22
CA PRO A 43 -13.97 -2.10 7.67
C PRO A 43 -12.98 -1.85 6.50
N GLY A 44 -13.46 -1.91 5.26
CA GLY A 44 -12.65 -1.74 4.07
C GLY A 44 -11.74 -2.94 3.80
N GLY A 45 -10.80 -2.79 2.86
CA GLY A 45 -9.88 -3.85 2.44
C GLY A 45 -8.45 -3.71 2.96
N LEU A 46 -8.21 -2.81 3.91
CA LEU A 46 -6.89 -2.46 4.46
C LEU A 46 -6.95 -2.46 6.00
N THR A 47 -7.40 -3.57 6.57
CA THR A 47 -7.61 -3.71 8.03
C THR A 47 -6.35 -4.10 8.78
N GLU A 48 -5.43 -4.80 8.11
CA GLU A 48 -4.19 -5.30 8.72
C GLU A 48 -2.97 -4.93 7.88
N ASN A 49 -1.95 -4.42 8.57
CA ASN A 49 -0.67 -4.10 7.95
C ASN A 49 0.21 -5.34 7.92
N LEU A 50 0.78 -5.63 6.75
CA LEU A 50 1.83 -6.64 6.66
C LEU A 50 3.10 -6.11 7.33
N ARG A 51 3.35 -6.58 8.55
CA ARG A 51 4.60 -6.33 9.28
C ARG A 51 5.61 -7.43 8.93
N MET A 52 6.85 -7.04 8.68
CA MET A 52 7.96 -7.95 8.40
C MET A 52 9.17 -7.49 9.20
N GLU A 53 9.89 -8.44 9.79
CA GLU A 53 11.17 -8.19 10.43
C GLU A 53 12.28 -8.49 9.42
N PHE A 54 13.15 -7.52 9.17
CA PHE A 54 14.33 -7.72 8.34
C PHE A 54 15.54 -8.15 9.19
N LYS A 55 16.36 -9.06 8.65
CA LYS A 55 17.60 -9.47 9.31
C LYS A 55 18.56 -8.27 9.42
N GLY A 56 19.07 -8.00 10.61
CA GLY A 56 19.98 -6.89 10.89
C GLY A 56 19.28 -5.56 11.21
N GLU A 57 17.96 -5.56 11.42
CA GLU A 57 17.26 -4.40 12.00
C GLU A 57 17.79 -4.06 13.40
N ASP A 58 18.19 -5.06 14.17
CA ASP A 58 18.76 -4.94 15.51
C ASP A 58 20.11 -4.23 15.55
N VAL A 59 20.86 -4.26 14.44
CA VAL A 59 22.19 -3.65 14.30
C VAL A 59 22.10 -2.28 13.61
N PHE A 60 20.95 -1.92 13.03
CA PHE A 60 20.79 -0.66 12.33
C PHE A 60 20.62 0.49 13.32
N GLU A 61 21.57 1.42 13.31
CA GLU A 61 21.60 2.57 14.22
C GLU A 61 20.66 3.73 13.81
N GLY A 62 19.99 3.61 12.65
CA GLY A 62 19.08 4.64 12.15
C GLY A 62 17.63 4.45 12.60
N ASN A 63 16.78 5.40 12.20
CA ASN A 63 15.35 5.33 12.50
C ASN A 63 14.66 4.32 11.57
N ILE A 64 14.02 3.31 12.16
CA ILE A 64 13.17 2.33 11.46
C ILE A 64 11.74 2.54 11.93
N GLY A 65 10.82 2.64 10.98
CA GLY A 65 9.41 2.67 11.30
C GLY A 65 8.54 2.39 10.08
N TYR A 66 7.28 2.11 10.35
CA TYR A 66 6.28 1.97 9.32
C TYR A 66 5.77 3.36 8.94
N GLY A 67 5.81 3.69 7.66
CA GLY A 67 5.24 4.95 7.16
C GLY A 67 3.72 4.88 7.02
N MET A 68 3.05 4.46 8.10
CA MET A 68 1.59 4.35 8.24
C MET A 68 1.20 4.83 9.64
N PHE A 69 0.00 5.41 9.77
CA PHE A 69 -0.58 5.83 11.07
C PHE A 69 0.31 6.72 11.95
N ASP A 70 1.12 7.58 11.33
CA ASP A 70 2.07 8.47 12.01
C ASP A 70 3.10 7.73 12.90
N GLU A 71 3.33 6.43 12.68
CA GLU A 71 4.33 5.63 13.42
C GLU A 71 5.77 6.09 13.15
N PHE A 72 6.01 6.82 12.06
CA PHE A 72 7.33 7.31 11.67
C PHE A 72 7.40 8.85 11.70
N ASP A 73 8.36 9.40 12.44
CA ASP A 73 8.57 10.84 12.51
C ASP A 73 9.36 11.36 11.29
N TYR A 74 8.64 11.90 10.31
CA TYR A 74 9.23 12.51 9.11
C TYR A 74 10.05 13.77 9.41
N LYS A 75 10.01 14.37 10.60
CA LYS A 75 10.91 15.49 10.95
C LYS A 75 12.36 15.04 11.03
N THR A 76 12.60 13.75 11.28
CA THR A 76 13.94 13.17 11.38
C THR A 76 14.61 12.93 10.04
N VAL A 77 13.90 13.06 8.91
CA VAL A 77 14.45 12.70 7.58
C VAL A 77 15.24 13.82 6.91
N ALA A 78 15.22 15.04 7.46
CA ALA A 78 15.87 16.18 6.84
C ALA A 78 17.38 15.94 6.68
N ASN A 79 17.88 16.09 5.44
CA ASN A 79 19.26 15.79 5.04
C ASN A 79 19.71 14.32 5.22
N CYS A 80 18.79 13.40 5.54
CA CYS A 80 19.10 11.97 5.67
C CYS A 80 18.97 11.23 4.33
N SER A 81 19.64 10.08 4.24
CA SER A 81 19.39 9.10 3.18
C SER A 81 18.35 8.10 3.68
N VAL A 82 17.20 8.04 3.02
CA VAL A 82 16.07 7.20 3.41
C VAL A 82 15.95 6.01 2.46
N ALA A 83 15.73 4.82 3.01
CA ALA A 83 15.37 3.63 2.24
C ALA A 83 13.91 3.28 2.50
N ILE A 84 13.13 3.08 1.43
CA ILE A 84 11.71 2.70 1.50
C ILE A 84 11.57 1.31 0.91
N PHE A 85 11.07 0.38 1.73
CA PHE A 85 10.81 -0.99 1.32
C PHE A 85 9.37 -1.12 0.81
N GLY A 86 9.24 -1.52 -0.46
CA GLY A 86 7.96 -1.71 -1.12
C GLY A 86 7.55 -0.53 -2.00
N MET A 87 6.96 -0.87 -3.14
CA MET A 87 6.46 0.09 -4.13
C MET A 87 4.93 -0.02 -4.26
N GLY A 88 4.24 0.17 -3.15
CA GLY A 88 2.77 0.27 -3.10
C GLY A 88 2.29 1.71 -3.08
N ALA A 89 0.99 1.92 -2.86
CA ALA A 89 0.42 3.26 -2.74
C ALA A 89 1.08 4.08 -1.63
N PHE A 90 1.16 3.53 -0.42
CA PHE A 90 1.86 4.14 0.71
C PHE A 90 3.36 4.35 0.46
N GLY A 91 4.01 3.45 -0.27
CA GLY A 91 5.43 3.61 -0.61
C GLY A 91 5.68 4.84 -1.47
N VAL A 92 4.84 5.07 -2.49
CA VAL A 92 4.93 6.25 -3.37
C VAL A 92 4.62 7.54 -2.60
N GLU A 93 3.65 7.48 -1.69
CA GLU A 93 3.31 8.60 -0.82
C GLU A 93 4.44 8.95 0.15
N ASN A 94 5.04 7.96 0.79
CA ASN A 94 6.17 8.16 1.71
C ASN A 94 7.39 8.75 1.00
N VAL A 95 7.64 8.38 -0.25
CA VAL A 95 8.67 9.02 -1.08
C VAL A 95 8.40 10.53 -1.19
N ARG A 96 7.16 10.92 -1.50
CA ARG A 96 6.75 12.32 -1.58
C ARG A 96 6.98 13.02 -0.24
N THR A 97 6.48 12.47 0.85
CA THR A 97 6.61 13.04 2.20
C THR A 97 8.07 13.20 2.61
N CYS A 98 8.92 12.19 2.41
CA CYS A 98 10.36 12.31 2.70
C CYS A 98 11.02 13.46 1.95
N LEU A 99 10.63 13.70 0.69
CA LEU A 99 11.20 14.76 -0.13
C LEU A 99 10.64 16.15 0.22
N GLU A 100 9.36 16.23 0.62
CA GLU A 100 8.77 17.44 1.23
C GLU A 100 9.50 17.83 2.52
N HIS A 101 9.99 16.84 3.28
CA HIS A 101 10.80 17.03 4.48
C HIS A 101 12.32 17.13 4.20
N ALA A 102 12.73 17.44 2.97
CA ALA A 102 14.12 17.67 2.57
C ALA A 102 15.06 16.48 2.81
N ALA A 103 14.59 15.24 2.60
CA ALA A 103 15.48 14.08 2.54
C ALA A 103 16.55 14.28 1.45
N SER A 104 17.80 13.99 1.81
CA SER A 104 18.95 14.13 0.91
C SER A 104 18.92 13.09 -0.19
N LYS A 105 18.44 11.87 0.09
CA LYS A 105 18.32 10.81 -0.91
C LYS A 105 17.19 9.86 -0.51
N VAL A 106 16.42 9.38 -1.47
CA VAL A 106 15.37 8.38 -1.23
C VAL A 106 15.60 7.17 -2.14
N THR A 107 15.83 6.01 -1.55
CA THR A 107 16.04 4.77 -2.28
C THR A 107 14.81 3.89 -2.12
N ILE A 108 14.20 3.47 -3.24
CA ILE A 108 13.09 2.52 -3.21
C ILE A 108 13.64 1.13 -3.47
N ILE A 109 13.38 0.24 -2.51
CA ILE A 109 13.73 -1.17 -2.59
C ILE A 109 12.45 -1.94 -2.90
N CYS A 110 12.39 -2.57 -4.05
CA CYS A 110 11.18 -3.27 -4.49
C CYS A 110 11.50 -4.60 -5.16
N ARG A 111 10.62 -5.60 -5.01
CA ARG A 111 10.73 -6.87 -5.72
C ARG A 111 10.39 -6.74 -7.21
N ARG A 112 9.42 -5.87 -7.52
CA ARG A 112 8.94 -5.60 -8.87
C ARG A 112 8.63 -4.12 -8.99
N LYS A 113 8.95 -3.55 -10.15
CA LYS A 113 8.61 -2.17 -10.48
C LYS A 113 7.13 -2.11 -10.84
N ASN A 114 6.35 -1.51 -9.95
CA ASN A 114 4.93 -1.29 -10.13
C ASN A 114 4.66 -0.04 -10.99
N ILE A 115 3.42 0.09 -11.45
CA ILE A 115 2.97 1.27 -12.20
C ILE A 115 2.46 2.32 -11.21
N ALA A 116 2.91 3.56 -11.37
CA ALA A 116 2.42 4.71 -10.62
C ALA A 116 1.54 5.55 -11.55
N ILE A 117 0.32 5.86 -11.12
CA ILE A 117 -0.66 6.59 -11.92
C ILE A 117 -0.57 8.09 -11.56
N PRO A 118 -0.41 8.99 -12.54
CA PRO A 118 -0.52 10.43 -12.28
C PRO A 118 -1.94 10.77 -11.78
N ARG A 119 -2.06 11.71 -10.84
CA ARG A 119 -3.35 12.11 -10.26
C ARG A 119 -4.34 12.61 -11.31
N VAL A 120 -3.85 13.21 -12.40
CA VAL A 120 -4.70 13.63 -13.53
C VAL A 120 -5.36 12.43 -14.22
N VAL A 121 -4.65 11.31 -14.36
CA VAL A 121 -5.19 10.09 -14.97
C VAL A 121 -6.15 9.39 -14.00
N ASP A 122 -5.83 9.40 -12.70
CA ASP A 122 -6.75 8.92 -11.67
C ASP A 122 -8.07 9.72 -11.67
N TRP A 123 -8.00 11.06 -11.72
CA TRP A 123 -9.18 11.92 -11.86
C TRP A 123 -9.99 11.58 -13.12
N PHE A 124 -9.33 11.35 -14.26
CA PHE A 124 -9.99 10.93 -15.50
C PHE A 124 -10.73 9.59 -15.33
N ILE A 125 -10.14 8.62 -14.66
CA ILE A 125 -10.80 7.34 -14.37
C ILE A 125 -12.02 7.55 -13.47
N ASN A 126 -11.88 8.32 -12.38
CA ASN A 126 -12.96 8.51 -11.41
C ASN A 126 -14.12 9.38 -11.93
N GLN A 127 -13.89 10.28 -12.89
CA GLN A 127 -14.95 11.11 -13.51
C GLN A 127 -15.67 10.41 -14.67
N SER A 128 -15.12 9.31 -15.17
CA SER A 128 -15.70 8.62 -16.33
C SER A 128 -17.02 7.93 -15.96
N LEU A 129 -18.04 8.10 -16.82
CA LEU A 129 -19.31 7.38 -16.66
C LEU A 129 -19.14 5.87 -16.89
N TYR A 130 -18.22 5.52 -17.79
CA TYR A 130 -17.86 4.15 -18.11
C TYR A 130 -16.37 3.95 -17.82
N PRO A 131 -15.98 2.81 -17.21
CA PRO A 131 -14.59 2.57 -16.86
C PRO A 131 -13.71 2.63 -18.13
N PRO A 132 -12.70 3.51 -18.17
CA PRO A 132 -11.84 3.62 -19.34
C PRO A 132 -11.08 2.31 -19.52
N THR A 133 -10.85 1.94 -20.77
CA THR A 133 -10.07 0.74 -21.07
C THR A 133 -8.64 0.92 -20.57
N ALA A 134 -7.99 -0.18 -20.17
CA ALA A 134 -6.61 -0.12 -19.70
C ALA A 134 -5.66 0.44 -20.77
N ALA A 135 -5.92 0.20 -22.05
CA ALA A 135 -5.14 0.77 -23.15
C ALA A 135 -5.22 2.32 -23.16
N MET A 136 -6.43 2.89 -22.98
CA MET A 136 -6.61 4.33 -22.86
C MET A 136 -5.88 4.91 -21.64
N VAL A 137 -5.92 4.21 -20.51
CA VAL A 137 -5.20 4.61 -19.29
C VAL A 137 -3.68 4.61 -19.54
N LEU A 138 -3.14 3.56 -20.14
CA LEU A 138 -1.71 3.47 -20.47
C LEU A 138 -1.30 4.57 -21.46
N ASP A 139 -2.16 4.89 -22.43
CA ASP A 139 -1.93 5.97 -23.39
C ASP A 139 -1.94 7.35 -22.72
N ALA A 140 -2.86 7.59 -21.80
CA ALA A 140 -2.91 8.81 -21.01
C ALA A 140 -1.66 8.97 -20.10
N MET A 141 -1.02 7.86 -19.73
CA MET A 141 0.21 7.85 -18.93
C MET A 141 1.48 8.07 -19.76
N LYS A 142 1.45 7.82 -21.08
CA LYS A 142 2.62 7.95 -21.98
C LYS A 142 3.38 9.27 -21.81
N PRO A 143 2.72 10.46 -21.77
CA PRO A 143 3.45 11.71 -21.64
C PRO A 143 4.34 11.74 -20.41
N MET A 144 3.86 11.24 -19.26
CA MET A 144 4.64 11.22 -18.02
C MET A 144 5.85 10.29 -18.12
N TYR A 145 5.65 9.11 -18.68
CA TYR A 145 6.68 8.07 -18.77
C TYR A 145 7.72 8.33 -19.86
N ASN A 146 7.35 9.05 -20.92
CA ASN A 146 8.29 9.54 -21.92
C ASN A 146 9.34 10.47 -21.31
N PHE A 147 9.00 11.27 -20.29
CA PHE A 147 10.00 12.08 -19.57
C PHE A 147 10.94 11.24 -18.70
N LEU A 148 10.59 10.00 -18.41
CA LEU A 148 11.40 9.08 -17.62
C LEU A 148 12.22 8.13 -18.49
N ASP A 149 12.21 8.34 -19.82
CA ASP A 149 12.75 7.44 -20.84
C ASP A 149 12.32 5.98 -20.61
N ALA A 150 11.07 5.78 -20.21
CA ALA A 150 10.51 4.47 -19.89
C ALA A 150 9.22 4.22 -20.66
N ASP A 151 9.06 3.02 -21.23
CA ASP A 151 7.80 2.61 -21.86
C ASP A 151 6.91 1.89 -20.83
N VAL A 152 5.74 2.46 -20.51
CA VAL A 152 4.76 1.87 -19.57
C VAL A 152 4.36 0.46 -20.00
N TRP A 153 4.29 0.23 -21.31
CA TRP A 153 3.83 -1.03 -21.88
C TRP A 153 4.78 -2.20 -21.63
N THR A 154 6.04 -1.91 -21.29
CA THR A 154 7.06 -2.93 -21.00
C THR A 154 7.09 -3.35 -19.53
N PHE A 155 6.27 -2.73 -18.68
CA PHE A 155 6.24 -3.05 -17.26
C PHE A 155 5.62 -4.44 -17.04
N TYR A 156 6.16 -5.18 -16.07
CA TYR A 156 5.69 -6.52 -15.70
C TYR A 156 4.18 -6.58 -15.44
N ALA A 157 3.60 -5.51 -14.90
CA ALA A 157 2.17 -5.45 -14.58
C ALA A 157 1.27 -5.33 -15.82
N VAL A 158 1.80 -5.00 -17.01
CA VAL A 158 1.01 -4.84 -18.23
C VAL A 158 1.05 -6.13 -19.04
N GLN A 159 -0.13 -6.69 -19.29
CA GLN A 159 -0.34 -7.75 -20.27
C GLN A 159 -1.08 -7.15 -21.45
N ALA A 160 -0.41 -7.02 -22.59
CA ALA A 160 -0.97 -6.40 -23.79
C ALA A 160 -0.94 -7.33 -25.00
N SER A 161 -1.88 -7.13 -25.92
CA SER A 161 -1.83 -7.71 -27.27
C SER A 161 -0.65 -7.13 -28.06
N ALA A 162 -0.21 -7.85 -29.11
CA ALA A 162 0.88 -7.41 -29.99
C ALA A 162 0.61 -6.00 -30.58
N ASP A 163 -0.65 -5.71 -30.91
CA ASP A 163 -1.07 -4.43 -31.49
C ASP A 163 -1.28 -3.32 -30.45
N ARG A 164 -1.06 -3.59 -29.15
CA ARG A 164 -1.32 -2.68 -28.02
C ARG A 164 -2.76 -2.11 -27.95
N SER A 165 -3.71 -2.73 -28.66
CA SER A 165 -5.12 -2.33 -28.69
C SER A 165 -5.90 -2.77 -27.46
N VAL A 166 -5.53 -3.92 -26.88
CA VAL A 166 -6.11 -4.48 -25.67
C VAL A 166 -5.02 -4.70 -24.64
N ALA A 167 -5.25 -4.22 -23.43
CA ALA A 167 -4.35 -4.37 -22.31
C ALA A 167 -5.10 -4.79 -21.04
N THR A 168 -4.42 -5.48 -20.14
CA THR A 168 -4.86 -5.76 -18.78
C THR A 168 -3.73 -5.41 -17.84
N ILE A 169 -4.02 -4.60 -16.82
CA ILE A 169 -3.04 -4.24 -15.79
C ILE A 169 -3.27 -5.15 -14.59
N ARG A 170 -2.30 -6.02 -14.29
CA ARG A 170 -2.32 -6.93 -13.14
C ARG A 170 -1.26 -6.52 -12.13
N GLN A 171 -1.69 -5.96 -11.02
CA GLN A 171 -0.83 -5.60 -9.91
C GLN A 171 -1.42 -6.08 -8.59
N LYS A 172 -0.59 -6.69 -7.73
CA LYS A 172 -1.04 -7.17 -6.41
C LYS A 172 -1.29 -6.03 -5.43
N SER A 173 -0.52 -4.95 -5.54
CA SER A 173 -0.70 -3.74 -4.75
C SER A 173 -1.60 -2.74 -5.47
N ARG A 174 -2.31 -1.93 -4.69
CA ARG A 174 -3.03 -0.75 -5.19
C ARG A 174 -2.08 0.20 -5.93
N PHE A 175 -2.60 0.95 -6.90
CA PHE A 175 -1.82 1.94 -7.63
C PHE A 175 -1.32 3.03 -6.69
N GLY A 176 -0.04 3.36 -6.81
CA GLY A 176 0.47 4.59 -6.20
C GLY A 176 0.01 5.77 -7.04
N ILE A 177 -0.88 6.57 -6.47
CA ILE A 177 -1.37 7.80 -7.09
C ILE A 177 -0.48 8.93 -6.60
N GLY A 178 0.26 9.55 -7.52
CA GLY A 178 1.14 10.65 -7.18
C GLY A 178 1.81 11.28 -8.39
N ASP A 179 1.69 12.61 -8.48
CA ASP A 179 2.34 13.43 -9.52
C ASP A 179 3.84 13.59 -9.26
N SER A 180 4.26 13.24 -8.03
CA SER A 180 5.58 13.44 -7.48
C SER A 180 6.64 12.60 -8.20
N TRP A 181 6.30 11.47 -8.81
CA TRP A 181 7.28 10.57 -9.42
C TRP A 181 8.15 11.23 -10.50
N LYS A 182 7.52 12.04 -11.34
CA LYS A 182 8.15 12.76 -12.44
C LYS A 182 8.96 13.96 -11.94
N PHE A 183 8.48 14.64 -10.91
CA PHE A 183 9.17 15.78 -10.30
C PHE A 183 10.46 15.34 -9.58
N LEU A 184 10.42 14.17 -8.94
CA LEU A 184 11.47 13.75 -8.01
C LEU A 184 12.66 13.02 -8.67
N ARG A 185 12.48 12.35 -9.81
CA ARG A 185 13.63 11.73 -10.50
C ARG A 185 14.48 12.76 -11.24
N GLU A 186 13.85 13.69 -11.96
CA GLU A 186 14.53 14.53 -12.95
C GLU A 186 15.06 15.84 -12.37
N ILE A 187 14.39 16.43 -11.38
CA ILE A 187 14.89 17.65 -10.73
C ILE A 187 15.96 17.33 -9.68
N PHE A 188 15.90 16.13 -9.09
CA PHE A 188 16.65 15.84 -7.89
C PHE A 188 17.72 14.73 -8.08
N ARG A 189 17.62 13.81 -9.06
CA ARG A 189 18.50 12.61 -9.13
C ARG A 189 18.58 11.81 -7.81
N LEU A 190 17.65 12.08 -6.88
CA LEU A 190 17.69 11.58 -5.51
C LEU A 190 17.01 10.21 -5.37
N LEU A 191 16.37 9.73 -6.45
CA LEU A 191 15.63 8.48 -6.45
C LEU A 191 16.43 7.36 -7.11
N LEU A 192 16.84 6.37 -6.31
CA LEU A 192 17.51 5.15 -6.78
C LEU A 192 16.59 3.93 -6.66
N TRP A 193 16.64 3.10 -7.69
CA TRP A 193 15.89 1.85 -7.82
C TRP A 193 16.79 0.67 -7.50
N VAL A 194 16.46 -0.10 -6.46
CA VAL A 194 17.11 -1.39 -6.20
C VAL A 194 16.05 -2.48 -6.33
N ILE A 195 16.16 -3.28 -7.40
CA ILE A 195 15.31 -4.44 -7.61
C ILE A 195 16.03 -5.66 -7.05
N ILE A 196 15.50 -6.21 -5.96
CA ILE A 196 16.10 -7.38 -5.30
C ILE A 196 15.35 -8.64 -5.77
N PRO A 197 16.05 -9.65 -6.32
CA PRO A 197 15.44 -10.92 -6.70
C PRO A 197 14.88 -11.64 -5.47
N THR A 198 13.75 -12.33 -5.66
CA THR A 198 12.92 -12.93 -4.59
C THR A 198 13.64 -13.93 -3.67
N HIS A 199 14.82 -14.42 -4.05
CA HIS A 199 15.57 -15.42 -3.30
C HIS A 199 16.56 -14.85 -2.27
N SER A 200 16.72 -13.53 -2.20
CA SER A 200 17.81 -12.90 -1.43
C SER A 200 17.36 -12.15 -0.17
N LEU A 201 16.06 -12.13 0.16
CA LEU A 201 15.48 -11.30 1.23
C LEU A 201 14.89 -12.10 2.41
N VAL A 202 15.04 -13.42 2.43
CA VAL A 202 14.53 -14.30 3.50
C VAL A 202 15.67 -15.05 4.17
#